data_AF-A7T2G7-F1
#
_entry.id   AF-A7T2G7-F1
#
_cell.length_a   1.000
_cell.length_b   1.000
_cell.length_c   1.000
_cell.angle_alpha   90.00
_cell.angle_beta   90.00
_cell.angle_gamma   90.00
#
_symmetry.space_group_name_H-M   'P 1'
#
loop_
_entity.id
_entity.type
_entity.pdbx_description
1 polymer ?
#
loop_
_entity_poly.entity_id
_entity_poly.type
_entity_poly.pdbx_seq_one_letter_code
_entity_poly.pdbx_strand_id
1 'polypeptide(L)'
;PWWLLDLGSPTTIKEIFIANRHDDIADNLKDFEIRIGNSRENQGASNAKCGDKHTVIPGGFKTIVCNNTGRYIHISIPGDDKTLSLCEVVPYG
;
A
#
# COMPACT_ATOMS: atom_id res chain seq x y z
N PRO A 1 -3.45 -5.82 9.81
CA PRO A 1 -3.18 -6.64 8.60
C PRO A 1 -2.21 -5.91 7.66
N TRP A 2 -1.46 -6.66 6.84
CA TRP A 2 -0.50 -6.08 5.90
C TRP A 2 -0.38 -6.91 4.63
N TRP A 3 0.12 -6.28 3.57
CA TRP A 3 0.53 -6.89 2.32
C TRP A 3 1.90 -6.32 1.91
N LEU A 4 2.77 -7.13 1.33
CA LEU A 4 4.14 -6.76 0.97
C LEU A 4 4.46 -7.20 -0.46
N LEU A 5 4.89 -6.27 -1.29
CA LEU A 5 5.48 -6.53 -2.61
C LEU A 5 7.00 -6.54 -2.51
N ASP A 6 7.63 -7.53 -3.13
CA ASP A 6 9.07 -7.54 -3.41
C ASP A 6 9.28 -7.28 -4.91
N LEU A 7 9.90 -6.16 -5.26
CA LEU A 7 10.20 -5.76 -6.64
C LEU A 7 11.44 -6.48 -7.21
N GLY A 8 12.13 -7.30 -6.41
CA GLY A 8 13.37 -7.99 -6.76
C GLY A 8 14.61 -7.11 -6.61
N SER A 9 14.55 -5.84 -7.03
CA SER A 9 15.63 -4.86 -6.89
C SER A 9 15.14 -3.47 -6.44
N PRO A 10 16.01 -2.65 -5.81
CA PRO A 10 15.66 -1.27 -5.49
C PRO A 10 15.24 -0.49 -6.74
N THR A 11 14.04 0.08 -6.70
CA THR A 11 13.43 0.83 -7.81
C THR A 11 12.89 2.16 -7.26
N THR A 12 13.04 3.23 -8.02
CA THR A 12 12.38 4.51 -7.70
C THR A 12 10.91 4.41 -8.07
N ILE A 13 10.02 4.62 -7.11
CA ILE A 13 8.58 4.58 -7.29
C ILE A 13 8.04 6.01 -7.21
N LYS A 14 7.44 6.48 -8.31
CA LYS A 14 6.82 7.81 -8.48
C LYS A 14 5.35 7.83 -8.09
N GLU A 15 4.65 6.72 -8.29
CA GLU A 15 3.26 6.60 -7.88
C GLU A 15 2.85 5.14 -7.76
N ILE A 16 1.79 4.91 -6.99
CA ILE A 16 1.18 3.59 -6.81
C ILE A 16 -0.31 3.73 -7.06
N PHE A 17 -0.82 2.94 -7.98
CA PHE A 17 -2.24 2.74 -8.19
C PHE A 17 -2.75 1.63 -7.27
N ILE A 18 -3.85 1.91 -6.56
CA ILE A 18 -4.53 0.98 -5.66
C ILE A 18 -6.00 0.89 -6.06
N ALA A 19 -6.52 -0.33 -6.24
CA ALA A 19 -7.95 -0.59 -6.42
C ALA A 19 -8.53 -1.35 -5.21
N ASN A 20 -9.68 -0.86 -4.70
CA ASN A 20 -10.42 -1.54 -3.63
C ASN A 20 -11.41 -2.56 -4.20
N ARG A 21 -11.80 -3.54 -3.37
CA ARG A 21 -12.85 -4.51 -3.64
C ARG A 21 -14.20 -3.84 -3.91
N HIS A 22 -14.96 -4.40 -4.84
CA HIS A 22 -16.20 -3.80 -5.35
C HIS A 22 -17.49 -4.34 -4.72
N ASP A 23 -17.50 -5.56 -4.15
CA ASP A 23 -18.74 -6.23 -3.78
C ASP A 23 -19.47 -5.60 -2.57
N ASP A 24 -20.75 -5.96 -2.42
CA ASP A 24 -21.69 -5.37 -1.44
C ASP A 24 -21.29 -5.56 0.04
N ILE A 25 -20.25 -6.34 0.31
CA ILE A 25 -19.70 -6.63 1.64
C ILE A 25 -18.37 -5.89 1.84
N ALA A 26 -17.84 -5.23 0.81
CA ALA A 26 -16.59 -4.51 0.90
C ALA A 26 -16.75 -3.27 1.79
N ASP A 27 -15.97 -3.23 2.85
CA ASP A 27 -15.72 -2.00 3.59
C ASP A 27 -14.81 -1.07 2.79
N ASN A 28 -14.82 0.21 3.16
CA ASN A 28 -13.80 1.15 2.72
C ASN A 28 -12.41 0.59 3.07
N LEU A 29 -11.51 0.54 2.10
CA LEU A 29 -10.09 0.39 2.35
C LEU A 29 -9.61 1.70 3.00
N LYS A 30 -9.78 1.79 4.32
CA LYS A 30 -9.68 3.04 5.09
C LYS A 30 -8.43 3.05 5.96
N ASP A 31 -7.86 4.24 6.11
CA ASP A 31 -6.74 4.54 7.00
C ASP A 31 -5.50 3.67 6.75
N PHE A 32 -5.33 3.18 5.52
CA PHE A 32 -4.16 2.39 5.16
C PHE A 32 -2.93 3.28 4.93
N GLU A 33 -1.76 2.74 5.27
CA GLU A 33 -0.45 3.35 5.05
C GLU A 33 0.30 2.59 3.95
N ILE A 34 1.08 3.31 3.15
CA ILE A 34 2.05 2.73 2.23
C ILE A 34 3.46 3.08 2.72
N ARG A 35 4.38 2.12 2.70
CA ARG A 35 5.79 2.31 3.05
C ARG A 35 6.71 1.67 2.02
N ILE A 36 7.77 2.38 1.66
CA ILE A 36 8.67 1.99 0.57
C ILE A 36 10.11 2.09 1.06
N GLY A 37 10.89 1.03 0.86
CA GLY A 37 12.31 1.02 1.22
C GLY A 37 13.00 -0.30 0.95
N ASN A 38 14.24 -0.43 1.43
CA ASN A 38 15.08 -1.60 1.19
C ASN A 38 15.11 -2.57 2.38
N SER A 39 14.55 -2.20 3.54
CA SER A 39 14.52 -3.08 4.70
C SER A 39 13.33 -4.03 4.64
N ARG A 40 13.59 -5.32 4.94
CA ARG A 40 12.56 -6.34 5.16
C ARG A 40 12.21 -6.50 6.64
N GLU A 41 12.92 -5.82 7.53
CA GLU A 41 12.64 -5.85 8.98
C GLU A 41 11.20 -5.40 9.24
N ASN A 42 10.55 -6.03 10.23
CA ASN A 42 9.14 -5.78 10.55
C ASN A 42 8.24 -5.83 9.29
N GLN A 43 8.54 -6.76 8.38
CA GLN A 43 7.86 -6.93 7.09
C GLN A 43 7.82 -5.65 6.25
N GLY A 44 8.80 -4.76 6.40
CA GLY A 44 8.88 -3.48 5.69
C GLY A 44 8.07 -2.35 6.33
N ALA A 45 7.41 -2.58 7.46
CA ALA A 45 6.65 -1.55 8.18
C ALA A 45 7.55 -0.44 8.77
N SER A 46 8.86 -0.69 8.88
CA SER A 46 9.84 0.31 9.32
C SER A 46 10.36 1.21 8.19
N ASN A 47 10.01 0.92 6.93
CA ASN A 47 10.42 1.74 5.79
C ASN A 47 9.71 3.11 5.78
N ALA A 48 10.23 4.03 4.96
CA ALA A 48 9.72 5.39 4.84
C ALA A 48 8.26 5.39 4.35
N LYS A 49 7.41 6.24 4.93
CA LYS A 49 6.03 6.41 4.48
C LYS A 49 6.00 7.04 3.08
N CYS A 50 5.17 6.52 2.21
CA CYS A 50 4.71 7.23 1.03
C CYS A 50 3.47 8.05 1.43
N GLY A 51 3.70 9.31 1.82
CA GLY A 51 2.64 10.25 2.18
C GLY A 51 1.89 9.90 3.48
N ASP A 52 0.66 10.44 3.56
CA ASP A 52 -0.25 10.26 4.69
C ASP A 52 -1.10 8.98 4.55
N LYS A 53 -2.01 8.77 5.51
CA LYS A 53 -3.01 7.69 5.41
C LYS A 53 -3.95 7.93 4.22
N HIS A 54 -4.44 6.85 3.65
CA HIS A 54 -5.31 6.87 2.48
C HIS A 54 -6.62 6.14 2.71
N THR A 55 -7.62 6.49 1.90
CA THR A 55 -8.90 5.79 1.86
C THR A 55 -9.33 5.61 0.41
N VAL A 56 -9.84 4.43 0.09
CA VAL A 56 -10.46 4.11 -1.20
C VAL A 56 -11.82 3.46 -0.92
N ILE A 57 -12.88 4.03 -1.49
CA ILE A 57 -14.23 3.50 -1.35
C ILE A 57 -14.39 2.16 -2.10
N PRO A 58 -15.37 1.31 -1.76
CA PRO A 58 -15.66 0.10 -2.51
C PRO A 58 -15.81 0.36 -4.01
N GLY A 59 -15.15 -0.48 -4.83
CA GLY A 59 -15.09 -0.36 -6.29
C GLY A 59 -14.30 0.85 -6.81
N GLY A 60 -13.80 1.70 -5.91
CA GLY A 60 -12.97 2.84 -6.26
C GLY A 60 -11.51 2.45 -6.47
N PHE A 61 -10.78 3.39 -7.03
CA PHE A 61 -9.33 3.33 -7.16
C PHE A 61 -8.71 4.68 -6.81
N LYS A 62 -7.41 4.66 -6.51
CA LYS A 62 -6.64 5.87 -6.26
C LYS A 62 -5.20 5.71 -6.72
N THR A 63 -4.68 6.73 -7.39
CA THR A 63 -3.24 6.87 -7.65
C THR A 63 -2.64 7.75 -6.56
N ILE A 64 -1.61 7.23 -5.91
CA ILE A 64 -0.93 7.86 -4.78
C ILE A 64 0.48 8.20 -5.24
N VAL A 65 0.79 9.49 -5.26
CA VAL A 65 2.13 9.96 -5.62
C VAL A 65 3.11 9.65 -4.50
N CYS A 66 4.19 8.94 -4.85
CA CYS A 66 5.32 8.61 -3.99
C CYS A 66 6.59 9.20 -4.63
N ASN A 67 7.65 9.42 -3.86
CA ASN A 67 8.95 9.74 -4.45
C ASN A 67 10.03 9.04 -3.64
N ASN A 68 9.90 7.72 -3.55
CA ASN A 68 10.69 6.88 -2.67
C ASN A 68 11.40 5.81 -3.50
N THR A 69 12.65 5.53 -3.17
CA THR A 69 13.41 4.43 -3.77
C THR A 69 13.43 3.27 -2.79
N GLY A 70 13.03 2.09 -3.25
CA GLY A 70 12.99 0.89 -2.43
C GLY A 70 12.77 -0.38 -3.23
N ARG A 71 13.10 -1.51 -2.62
CA ARG A 71 12.80 -2.85 -3.15
C ARG A 71 11.44 -3.35 -2.67
N TYR A 72 11.01 -2.95 -1.49
CA TYR A 72 9.80 -3.43 -0.85
C TYR A 72 8.73 -2.35 -0.76
N ILE A 73 7.49 -2.70 -1.09
CA ILE A 73 6.30 -1.88 -0.88
C ILE A 73 5.43 -2.58 0.14
N HIS A 74 5.28 -1.97 1.31
CA HIS A 74 4.45 -2.45 2.39
C HIS A 74 3.15 -1.64 2.45
N ILE A 75 2.01 -2.31 2.47
CA ILE A 75 0.69 -1.69 2.64
C ILE A 75 0.04 -2.29 3.89
N SER A 76 -0.41 -1.46 4.81
CA SER A 76 -1.06 -1.94 6.04
C SER A 76 -2.15 -1.02 6.55
N ILE A 77 -3.06 -1.59 7.33
CA ILE A 77 -4.00 -0.82 8.15
C ILE A 77 -3.59 -1.01 9.60
N PRO A 78 -3.13 0.05 10.29
CA PRO A 78 -2.77 -0.01 11.71
C PRO A 78 -4.00 -0.27 12.60
N GLY A 79 -3.77 -0.97 13.70
CA GLY A 79 -4.79 -1.30 14.70
C GLY A 79 -5.30 -2.75 14.60
N ASP A 80 -6.03 -3.14 15.64
CA ASP A 80 -6.57 -4.48 15.81
C ASP A 80 -7.90 -4.67 15.06
N ASP A 81 -8.25 -5.93 14.76
CA ASP A 81 -9.49 -6.34 14.10
C ASP A 81 -9.78 -5.60 12.78
N LYS A 82 -8.72 -5.35 12.00
CA LYS A 82 -8.81 -4.74 10.66
C LYS A 82 -8.65 -5.78 9.57
N THR A 83 -9.36 -5.57 8.48
CA THR A 83 -9.26 -6.35 7.23
C THR A 83 -8.61 -5.50 6.15
N LEU A 84 -7.56 -6.01 5.51
CA LEU A 84 -6.96 -5.39 4.34
C LEU A 84 -7.44 -6.15 3.10
N SER A 85 -8.17 -5.48 2.22
CA SER A 85 -8.58 -6.02 0.93
C SER A 85 -8.05 -5.13 -0.18
N LEU A 86 -7.27 -5.72 -1.08
CA LEU A 86 -6.64 -5.06 -2.22
C LEU A 86 -7.02 -5.87 -3.45
N CYS A 87 -7.62 -5.22 -4.46
CA CYS A 87 -7.87 -5.88 -5.73
C CYS A 87 -6.66 -5.82 -6.64
N GLU A 88 -6.06 -4.62 -6.75
CA GLU A 88 -4.92 -4.39 -7.62
C GLU A 88 -3.97 -3.39 -6.97
N VAL A 89 -2.67 -3.63 -7.12
CA VAL A 89 -1.59 -2.74 -6.67
C VAL A 89 -0.58 -2.64 -7.79
N VAL A 90 -0.50 -1.47 -8.44
CA VAL A 90 0.44 -1.24 -9.56
C VAL A 90 1.39 -0.10 -9.20
N PRO A 91 2.67 -0.40 -8.93
CA PRO A 91 3.69 0.62 -8.77
C PRO A 91 4.20 1.13 -10.13
N TYR A 92 4.43 2.43 -10.23
CA TYR A 92 5.02 3.10 -11.40
C TYR A 92 6.29 3.84 -10.97
N GLY A 93 7.36 3.71 -11.78
CA GLY A 93 8.69 4.27 -11.52
C GLY A 93 9.17 5.31 -12.51
#